data_AF-M3EIN1-F1
#
_entry.id   AF-M3EIN1-F1
#
_cell.length_a   1.000
_cell.length_b   1.000
_cell.length_c   1.000
_cell.angle_alpha   90.00
_cell.angle_beta   90.00
_cell.angle_gamma   90.00
#
_symmetry.space_group_name_H-M   'P 1'
#
loop_
_entity.id
_entity.type
_entity.pdbx_description
1 polymer ?
#
loop_
_entity_poly.entity_id
_entity_poly.type
_entity_poly.pdbx_seq_one_letter_code
_entity_poly.pdbx_strand_id
1 'polypeptide(L)'
;MSFLNSEEFYDLFVQAANTTIKTRSILKIQEYATILVSSITTEINDQFTYEDYMNVLISLTEKELIFVKAIYDELKNPADYKMISENVLLQLIERKNLPKADPNFIIGRLESMGLITEFKANVIGYGGGVYEMTLAFRELMEAINLHFA
;
A
#
# COMPACT_ATOMS: atom_id res chain seq x y z
N MET A 1 17.67 -16.16 -12.43
CA MET A 1 18.62 -15.31 -13.20
C MET A 1 18.07 -14.80 -14.54
N SER A 2 16.96 -15.35 -15.09
CA SER A 2 16.37 -14.81 -16.33
C SER A 2 15.72 -13.45 -16.14
N PHE A 3 15.04 -13.22 -15.01
CA PHE A 3 14.32 -11.97 -14.73
C PHE A 3 15.23 -10.75 -14.62
N LEU A 4 16.41 -10.86 -13.97
CA LEU A 4 17.37 -9.75 -13.90
C LEU A 4 17.87 -9.24 -15.26
N ASN A 5 17.71 -10.04 -16.31
CA ASN A 5 18.07 -9.68 -17.68
C ASN A 5 16.84 -9.38 -18.55
N SER A 6 15.64 -9.32 -17.97
CA SER A 6 14.43 -8.96 -18.69
C SER A 6 14.30 -7.45 -18.84
N GLU A 7 13.58 -7.03 -19.87
CA GLU A 7 13.17 -5.64 -20.08
C GLU A 7 12.34 -5.13 -18.90
N GLU A 8 11.43 -5.97 -18.40
CA GLU A 8 10.59 -5.68 -17.23
C GLU A 8 11.38 -5.27 -15.98
N PHE A 9 12.45 -6.02 -15.64
CA PHE A 9 13.29 -5.65 -14.50
C PHE A 9 14.05 -4.35 -14.76
N TYR A 10 14.54 -4.14 -15.99
CA TYR A 10 15.26 -2.93 -16.34
C TYR A 10 14.36 -1.68 -16.24
N ASP A 11 13.13 -1.77 -16.74
CA ASP A 11 12.15 -0.69 -16.68
C ASP A 11 11.80 -0.34 -15.23
N LEU A 12 11.51 -1.36 -14.40
CA LEU A 12 11.26 -1.18 -12.97
C LEU A 12 12.46 -0.53 -12.25
N PHE A 13 13.68 -0.98 -12.56
CA PHE A 13 14.90 -0.40 -12.00
C PHE A 13 15.08 1.07 -12.40
N VAL A 14 14.89 1.41 -13.68
CA VAL A 14 15.00 2.78 -14.18
C VAL A 14 13.93 3.68 -13.55
N GLN A 15 12.70 3.19 -13.42
CA GLN A 15 11.62 3.90 -12.74
C GLN A 15 11.96 4.19 -11.27
N ALA A 16 12.43 3.18 -10.54
CA ALA A 16 12.83 3.31 -9.13
C ALA A 16 13.99 4.32 -8.97
N ALA A 17 15.02 4.23 -9.82
CA ALA A 17 16.18 5.12 -9.80
C ALA A 17 15.78 6.58 -10.08
N ASN A 18 15.02 6.81 -11.15
CA ASN A 18 14.56 8.15 -11.53
C ASN A 18 13.66 8.77 -10.47
N THR A 19 12.80 7.97 -9.84
CA THR A 19 11.89 8.46 -8.81
C THR A 19 12.62 8.74 -7.49
N THR A 20 13.60 7.91 -7.14
CA THR A 20 14.48 8.11 -5.97
C THR A 20 15.17 9.47 -6.03
N ILE A 21 15.76 9.84 -7.18
CA ILE A 21 16.45 11.13 -7.37
C ILE A 21 15.53 12.33 -7.05
N LYS A 22 14.23 12.21 -7.32
CA LYS A 22 13.23 13.28 -7.14
C LYS A 22 12.55 13.24 -5.77
N THR A 23 12.76 12.18 -4.98
CA THR A 23 12.05 11.95 -3.72
C THR A 23 12.92 12.40 -2.54
N ARG A 24 12.34 13.19 -1.63
CA ARG A 24 13.04 13.63 -0.40
C ARG A 24 12.82 12.71 0.80
N SER A 25 11.76 11.91 0.75
CA SER A 25 11.37 11.00 1.83
C SER A 25 12.27 9.77 1.84
N ILE A 26 13.08 9.61 2.89
CA ILE A 26 13.93 8.43 3.08
C ILE A 26 13.07 7.16 3.18
N LEU A 27 11.93 7.25 3.88
CA LEU A 27 10.99 6.14 4.00
C LEU A 27 10.55 5.64 2.62
N LYS A 28 10.11 6.54 1.74
CA LYS A 28 9.69 6.15 0.38
C LYS A 28 10.83 5.55 -0.44
N ILE A 29 12.03 6.12 -0.35
CA ILE A 29 13.22 5.60 -1.05
C ILE A 29 13.51 4.17 -0.61
N GLN A 30 13.38 3.89 0.69
CA GLN A 30 13.54 2.54 1.22
C GLN A 30 12.49 1.59 0.62
N GLU A 31 11.22 1.99 0.56
CA GLU A 31 10.20 1.12 -0.03
C GLU A 31 10.37 0.88 -1.53
N TYR A 32 10.87 1.86 -2.29
CA TYR A 32 11.22 1.63 -3.71
C TYR A 32 12.31 0.56 -3.84
N ALA A 33 13.33 0.61 -2.98
CA ALA A 33 14.37 -0.41 -2.94
C ALA A 33 13.81 -1.77 -2.51
N THR A 34 12.89 -1.80 -1.54
CA THR A 34 12.22 -3.02 -1.13
C THR A 34 11.48 -3.66 -2.31
N ILE A 35 10.69 -2.90 -3.08
CA ILE A 35 10.00 -3.42 -4.28
C ILE A 35 10.98 -4.04 -5.29
N LEU A 36 12.13 -3.43 -5.52
CA LEU A 36 13.14 -4.01 -6.41
C LEU A 36 13.64 -5.36 -5.89
N VAL A 37 13.88 -5.48 -4.59
CA VAL A 37 14.28 -6.75 -3.98
C VAL A 37 13.15 -7.77 -4.10
N SER A 38 11.92 -7.38 -3.76
CA SER A 38 10.73 -8.24 -3.84
C SER A 38 10.52 -8.78 -5.24
N SER A 39 10.75 -7.95 -6.27
CA SER A 39 10.65 -8.37 -7.68
C SER A 39 11.58 -9.54 -8.06
N ILE A 40 12.64 -9.75 -7.29
CA ILE A 40 13.61 -10.82 -7.50
C ILE A 40 13.33 -12.02 -6.58
N THR A 41 12.79 -11.77 -5.38
CA THR A 41 12.70 -12.78 -4.30
C THR A 41 11.30 -13.35 -4.10
N THR A 42 10.27 -12.68 -4.61
CA THR A 42 8.88 -12.97 -4.29
C THR A 42 8.07 -13.07 -5.58
N GLU A 43 7.22 -14.10 -5.66
CA GLU A 43 6.20 -14.19 -6.71
C GLU A 43 4.93 -13.51 -6.20
N ILE A 44 4.37 -12.62 -7.02
CA ILE A 44 3.07 -11.98 -6.80
C ILE A 44 2.03 -12.63 -7.73
N ASN A 45 0.75 -12.32 -7.52
CA ASN A 45 -0.30 -12.81 -8.41
C ASN A 45 -0.20 -12.14 -9.78
N ASP A 46 -0.55 -12.88 -10.85
CA ASP A 46 -0.58 -12.38 -12.23
C ASP A 46 -1.56 -11.20 -12.46
N GLN A 47 -2.36 -10.82 -11.47
CA GLN A 47 -3.27 -9.66 -11.55
C GLN A 47 -2.56 -8.30 -11.51
N PHE A 48 -1.37 -8.24 -10.91
CA PHE A 48 -0.62 -7.00 -10.72
C PHE A 48 0.87 -7.21 -11.02
N THR A 49 1.54 -6.14 -11.42
CA THR A 49 2.99 -6.14 -11.62
C THR A 49 3.70 -5.36 -10.51
N TYR A 50 5.00 -5.59 -10.36
CA TYR A 50 5.82 -4.77 -9.45
C TYR A 50 5.88 -3.30 -9.89
N GLU A 51 5.67 -3.01 -11.18
CA GLU A 51 5.54 -1.65 -11.69
C GLU A 51 4.25 -0.98 -11.19
N ASP A 52 3.14 -1.71 -11.14
CA ASP A 52 1.88 -1.21 -10.54
C ASP A 52 2.09 -0.83 -9.07
N TYR A 53 2.77 -1.69 -8.31
CA TYR A 53 3.10 -1.41 -6.91
C TYR A 53 4.04 -0.23 -6.74
N MET A 54 5.04 -0.10 -7.61
CA MET A 54 5.92 1.08 -7.65
C MET A 54 5.09 2.35 -7.92
N ASN A 55 4.18 2.33 -8.89
CA ASN A 55 3.32 3.46 -9.22
C ASN A 55 2.41 3.88 -8.05
N VAL A 56 1.87 2.91 -7.31
CA VAL A 56 1.10 3.19 -6.09
C VAL A 56 2.00 3.85 -5.03
N LEU A 57 3.19 3.29 -4.75
CA LEU A 57 4.11 3.89 -3.78
C LEU A 57 4.54 5.30 -4.16
N ILE A 58 4.80 5.56 -5.45
CA ILE A 58 5.13 6.88 -5.97
C ILE A 58 3.98 7.86 -5.69
N SER A 59 2.74 7.41 -5.88
CA SER A 59 1.53 8.22 -5.71
C SER A 59 1.17 8.49 -4.24
N LEU A 60 1.59 7.63 -3.31
CA LEU A 60 1.38 7.82 -1.87
C LEU A 60 2.27 8.96 -1.35
N THR A 61 1.69 9.85 -0.56
CA THR A 61 2.48 10.73 0.31
C THR A 61 3.15 9.92 1.42
N GLU A 62 4.20 10.47 2.03
CA GLU A 62 4.84 9.81 3.17
C GLU A 62 3.85 9.50 4.31
N LYS A 63 2.87 10.38 4.53
CA LYS A 63 1.83 10.18 5.54
C LYS A 63 0.87 9.06 5.19
N GLU A 64 0.41 9.01 3.93
CA GLU A 64 -0.44 7.92 3.45
C GLU A 64 0.31 6.58 3.52
N LEU A 65 1.62 6.56 3.22
CA LEU A 65 2.47 5.37 3.36
C LEU A 65 2.58 4.90 4.83
N ILE A 66 2.85 5.81 5.76
CA ILE A 66 2.85 5.49 7.19
C ILE A 66 1.49 4.93 7.62
N PHE A 67 0.40 5.49 7.09
CA PHE A 67 -0.95 5.06 7.42
C PHE A 67 -1.27 3.66 6.90
N VAL A 68 -0.98 3.35 5.63
CA VAL A 68 -1.24 1.99 5.08
C VAL A 68 -0.42 0.93 5.80
N LYS A 69 0.84 1.23 6.17
CA LYS A 69 1.65 0.33 7.01
C LYS A 69 1.05 0.14 8.40
N ALA A 70 0.46 1.20 8.99
CA ALA A 70 -0.24 1.11 10.26
C ALA A 70 -1.51 0.23 10.19
N ILE A 71 -2.27 0.35 9.10
CA ILE A 71 -3.43 -0.52 8.84
C ILE A 71 -2.96 -1.97 8.74
N TYR A 72 -1.92 -2.24 7.96
CA TYR A 72 -1.36 -3.58 7.83
C TYR A 72 -0.87 -4.16 9.17
N ASP A 73 -0.19 -3.35 9.98
CA ASP A 73 0.26 -3.74 11.32
C ASP A 73 -0.91 -4.10 12.26
N GLU A 74 -2.03 -3.38 12.17
CA GLU A 74 -3.24 -3.65 12.96
C GLU A 74 -3.93 -4.95 12.48
N LEU A 75 -3.86 -5.26 11.18
CA LEU A 75 -4.48 -6.41 10.54
C LEU A 75 -3.58 -7.65 10.49
N LYS A 76 -2.50 -7.72 11.28
CA LYS A 76 -1.45 -8.75 11.23
C LYS A 76 -1.91 -10.21 11.29
N ASN A 77 -3.17 -10.48 11.65
CA ASN A 77 -3.74 -11.81 11.55
C ASN A 77 -4.39 -12.01 10.17
N PRO A 78 -3.98 -13.03 9.38
CA PRO A 78 -4.52 -13.23 8.04
C PRO A 78 -6.03 -13.41 7.95
N ALA A 79 -6.66 -13.86 9.04
CA ALA A 79 -8.11 -13.98 9.16
C ALA A 79 -8.83 -12.62 9.25
N ASP A 80 -8.11 -11.56 9.68
CA ASP A 80 -8.65 -10.22 9.93
C ASP A 80 -8.51 -9.29 8.72
N TYR A 81 -7.82 -9.70 7.64
CA TYR A 81 -7.61 -8.92 6.40
C TYR A 81 -8.87 -8.53 5.64
N LYS A 82 -10.06 -8.88 6.11
CA LYS A 82 -11.29 -8.66 5.34
C LYS A 82 -11.87 -7.28 5.53
N MET A 83 -11.93 -6.75 6.76
CA MET A 83 -12.69 -5.53 7.02
C MET A 83 -12.14 -4.74 8.21
N ILE A 84 -12.13 -3.42 8.08
CA ILE A 84 -11.82 -2.46 9.14
C ILE A 84 -12.90 -1.39 9.20
N SER A 85 -13.39 -1.08 10.39
CA SER A 85 -14.36 0.02 10.55
C SER A 85 -13.67 1.38 10.44
N GLU A 86 -14.41 2.38 9.96
CA GLU A 86 -13.95 3.77 9.87
C GLU A 86 -13.45 4.27 11.22
N ASN A 87 -14.14 3.96 12.31
CA ASN A 87 -13.71 4.33 13.66
C ASN A 87 -12.30 3.82 14.00
N VAL A 88 -11.94 2.61 13.56
CA VAL A 88 -10.58 2.07 13.77
C VAL A 88 -9.58 2.81 12.89
N LEU A 89 -9.92 3.11 11.64
CA LEU A 89 -9.09 3.92 10.74
C LEU A 89 -8.81 5.31 11.34
N LEU A 90 -9.84 5.98 11.86
CA LEU A 90 -9.73 7.28 12.52
C LEU A 90 -8.81 7.21 13.74
N GLN A 91 -8.97 6.19 14.60
CA GLN A 91 -8.09 5.98 15.75
C GLN A 91 -6.64 5.72 15.33
N LEU A 92 -6.39 5.00 14.23
CA LEU A 92 -5.04 4.78 13.72
C LEU A 92 -4.41 6.10 13.22
N ILE A 93 -5.17 6.97 12.56
CA ILE A 93 -4.70 8.30 12.13
C ILE A 93 -4.30 9.14 13.35
N GLU A 94 -5.13 9.15 14.39
CA GLU A 94 -4.85 9.85 15.64
C GLU A 94 -3.59 9.30 16.34
N ARG A 95 -3.49 7.97 16.51
CA ARG A 95 -2.35 7.30 17.16
C ARG A 95 -1.03 7.54 16.43
N LYS A 96 -1.04 7.57 15.09
CA LYS A 96 0.14 7.84 14.27
C LYS A 96 0.46 9.33 14.18
N ASN A 97 -0.30 10.17 14.87
CA ASN A 97 -0.14 11.62 14.92
C ASN A 97 0.05 12.22 13.52
N LEU A 98 -0.70 11.72 12.52
CA LEU A 98 -0.61 12.17 11.14
C LEU A 98 -1.21 13.58 11.07
N PRO A 99 -0.41 14.66 11.03
CA PRO A 99 -0.94 15.99 11.32
C PRO A 99 -1.66 16.53 10.08
N LYS A 100 -2.85 17.12 10.29
CA LYS A 100 -3.56 18.05 9.38
C LYS A 100 -4.17 17.48 8.09
N ALA A 101 -4.13 16.17 7.84
CA ALA A 101 -4.89 15.61 6.73
C ALA A 101 -6.29 15.25 7.25
N ASP A 102 -7.33 15.74 6.56
CA ASP A 102 -8.69 15.29 6.80
C ASP A 102 -8.72 13.76 6.67
N PRO A 103 -9.12 13.01 7.70
CA PRO A 103 -9.18 11.56 7.63
C PRO A 103 -9.98 11.05 6.43
N ASN A 104 -11.06 11.74 6.07
CA ASN A 104 -11.87 11.41 4.90
C ASN A 104 -11.11 11.61 3.59
N PHE A 105 -10.20 12.59 3.54
CA PHE A 105 -9.33 12.79 2.40
C PHE A 105 -8.33 11.64 2.25
N ILE A 106 -7.71 11.17 3.33
CA ILE A 106 -6.79 10.02 3.28
C ILE A 106 -7.55 8.76 2.85
N ILE A 107 -8.70 8.48 3.47
CA ILE A 107 -9.52 7.31 3.17
C ILE A 107 -9.96 7.35 1.70
N GLY A 108 -10.51 8.47 1.23
CA GLY A 108 -10.93 8.62 -0.17
C GLY A 108 -9.77 8.51 -1.16
N ARG A 109 -8.56 8.94 -0.79
CA ARG A 109 -7.34 8.75 -1.60
C ARG A 109 -6.97 7.28 -1.71
N LEU A 110 -6.96 6.55 -0.61
CA LEU A 110 -6.68 5.11 -0.62
C LEU A 110 -7.73 4.33 -1.41
N GLU A 111 -9.01 4.72 -1.31
CA GLU A 111 -10.09 4.13 -2.11
C GLU A 111 -9.90 4.43 -3.60
N SER A 112 -9.52 5.67 -3.96
CA SER A 112 -9.26 6.04 -5.37
C SER A 112 -8.06 5.30 -5.99
N MET A 113 -7.13 4.82 -5.16
CA MET A 113 -6.01 3.97 -5.57
C MET A 113 -6.37 2.48 -5.59
N GLY A 114 -7.60 2.11 -5.20
CA GLY A 114 -8.03 0.73 -5.11
C GLY A 114 -7.34 -0.07 -3.99
N LEU A 115 -6.78 0.60 -2.98
CA LEU A 115 -6.14 -0.05 -1.83
C LEU A 115 -7.17 -0.47 -0.78
N ILE A 116 -8.23 0.31 -0.63
CA ILE A 116 -9.36 -0.02 0.23
C ILE A 116 -10.65 0.12 -0.56
N THR A 117 -11.73 -0.51 -0.13
CA THR A 117 -13.05 -0.34 -0.75
C THR A 117 -14.11 -0.33 0.32
N GLU A 118 -15.00 0.66 0.30
CA GLU A 118 -16.12 0.67 1.23
C GLU A 118 -17.08 -0.51 0.93
N PHE A 119 -17.40 -1.29 1.95
CA PHE A 119 -18.33 -2.40 1.85
C PHE A 119 -19.77 -1.88 1.71
N LYS A 120 -20.30 -1.92 0.48
CA LYS A 120 -21.66 -1.47 0.19
C LYS A 120 -22.63 -2.64 0.26
N ALA A 121 -23.20 -2.88 1.44
CA ALA A 121 -24.30 -3.82 1.57
C ALA A 121 -25.61 -3.15 1.10
N ASN A 122 -26.36 -3.81 0.21
CA ASN A 122 -27.72 -3.39 -0.19
C ASN A 122 -28.76 -3.63 0.94
N VAL A 123 -28.37 -3.37 2.18
CA VAL A 123 -29.22 -3.56 3.36
C VAL A 123 -29.83 -2.21 3.72
N ILE A 124 -31.17 -2.17 3.76
CA ILE A 124 -31.93 -1.02 4.23
C ILE A 124 -31.47 -0.69 5.66
N GLY A 125 -30.81 0.46 5.84
CA GLY A 125 -30.27 0.91 7.13
C GLY A 125 -28.74 0.84 7.28
N TYR A 126 -27.99 0.45 6.23
CA TYR A 126 -26.53 0.55 6.26
C TYR A 126 -26.09 2.03 6.28
N GLY A 127 -25.29 2.39 7.29
CA GLY A 127 -24.81 3.75 7.53
C GLY A 127 -23.44 4.09 6.93
N GLY A 128 -22.81 3.18 6.17
CA GLY A 128 -21.44 3.35 5.70
C GLY A 128 -20.37 2.94 6.72
N GLY A 129 -19.11 3.15 6.36
CA GLY A 129 -18.00 3.18 7.33
C GLY A 129 -17.38 1.83 7.68
N VAL A 130 -17.45 0.84 6.77
CA VAL A 130 -16.65 -0.39 6.85
C VAL A 130 -15.89 -0.55 5.56
N TYR A 131 -14.58 -0.76 5.64
CA TYR A 131 -13.69 -0.82 4.49
C TYR A 131 -13.03 -2.19 4.39
N GLU A 132 -13.05 -2.77 3.20
CA GLU A 132 -12.30 -3.99 2.87
C GLU A 132 -10.90 -3.63 2.36
N MET A 133 -9.89 -4.38 2.82
CA MET A 133 -8.55 -4.29 2.24
C MET A 133 -8.51 -5.12 0.95
N THR A 134 -8.19 -4.46 -0.15
CA THR A 134 -8.20 -5.11 -1.47
C THR A 134 -7.04 -6.09 -1.61
N LEU A 135 -7.07 -6.91 -2.67
CA LEU A 135 -5.93 -7.74 -3.03
C LEU A 135 -4.68 -6.90 -3.29
N ALA A 136 -4.84 -5.76 -4.00
CA ALA A 136 -3.74 -4.84 -4.29
C ALA A 136 -3.08 -4.31 -3.01
N PHE A 137 -3.86 -3.99 -1.97
CA PHE A 137 -3.29 -3.60 -0.68
C PHE A 137 -2.49 -4.72 -0.03
N ARG A 138 -3.04 -5.94 0.01
CA ARG A 138 -2.36 -7.08 0.64
C ARG A 138 -1.04 -7.38 -0.04
N GLU A 139 -1.05 -7.52 -1.36
CA GLU A 139 0.15 -7.84 -2.12
C GLU A 139 1.18 -6.71 -2.10
N LEU A 140 0.75 -5.44 -2.15
CA LEU A 140 1.66 -4.31 -1.94
C LEU A 140 2.33 -4.39 -0.57
N MET A 141 1.56 -4.65 0.49
CA MET A 141 2.09 -4.74 1.85
C MET A 141 3.01 -5.95 2.04
N GLU A 142 2.69 -7.09 1.44
CA GLU A 142 3.58 -8.26 1.40
C GLU A 142 4.89 -7.92 0.68
N ALA A 143 4.80 -7.21 -0.45
CA ALA A 143 5.97 -6.78 -1.20
C ALA A 143 6.85 -5.79 -0.41
N ILE A 144 6.30 -4.86 0.37
CA ILE A 144 7.11 -3.85 1.07
C ILE A 144 7.44 -4.19 2.54
N ASN A 145 6.84 -5.23 3.12
CA ASN A 145 7.13 -5.68 4.48
C ASN A 145 8.00 -6.94 4.52
N LEU A 146 8.77 -7.22 3.45
CA LEU A 146 9.82 -8.23 3.50
C LEU A 146 10.80 -7.90 4.63
N HIS A 147 10.74 -8.69 5.71
CA HIS A 147 11.77 -8.69 6.73
C HIS A 147 12.98 -9.42 6.16
N PHE A 148 14.10 -8.71 5.99
CA PHE A 148 15.40 -9.37 5.93
C PHE A 148 15.62 -10.04 7.29
N ALA A 149 15.44 -11.35 7.32
CA ALA A 149 15.81 -12.20 8.45
C ALA A 149 17.33 -12.26 8.61
#